data_AF-A0AA44WPG1-F1
#
_entry.id   AF-A0AA44WPG1-F1
#
_cell.length_a   1.000
_cell.length_b   1.000
_cell.length_c   1.000
_cell.angle_alpha   90.00
_cell.angle_beta   90.00
_cell.angle_gamma   90.00
#
_symmetry.space_group_name_H-M   'P 1'
#
loop_
_entity.id
_entity.type
_entity.pdbx_description
1 polymer ?
#
loop_
_entity_poly.entity_id
_entity_poly.type
_entity_poly.pdbx_seq_one_letter_code
_entity_poly.pdbx_strand_id
1 'polypeptide(L)'
;MAALVNHFVSLRTKTPRVLAATHFHEIFEGRHVSESPYLTLAHMDIRLDSRVSRPDNQLVYLYRLIPGVSTESFGAICAALSGVDSSVVDRAKTIAHILSSNEDLNAAYTTLDAEDYNRLRDAEDVARRFLNVAPRNLAIGAVGDVGNIRNTLRSVLYEDTGSNCHL
;
A
#
# COMPACT_ATOMS: atom_id res chain seq x y z
N MET A 1 -5.19 -16.50 -7.06
CA MET A 1 -4.27 -17.65 -6.88
C MET A 1 -4.91 -18.79 -6.09
N ALA A 2 -5.47 -18.55 -4.90
CA ALA A 2 -6.05 -19.62 -4.05
C ALA A 2 -7.08 -20.52 -4.77
N ALA A 3 -8.02 -19.95 -5.53
CA ALA A 3 -9.02 -20.71 -6.28
C ALA A 3 -8.39 -21.71 -7.29
N LEU A 4 -7.30 -21.32 -7.94
CA LEU A 4 -6.58 -22.18 -8.89
C LEU A 4 -5.91 -23.35 -8.17
N VAL A 5 -5.23 -23.07 -7.05
CA VAL A 5 -4.60 -24.11 -6.22
C VAL A 5 -5.67 -25.08 -5.71
N ASN A 6 -6.78 -24.57 -5.17
CA ASN A 6 -7.89 -25.38 -4.66
C ASN A 6 -8.53 -26.23 -5.78
N HIS A 7 -8.67 -25.68 -6.99
CA HIS A 7 -9.16 -26.44 -8.13
C HIS A 7 -8.27 -27.65 -8.43
N PHE A 8 -6.94 -27.46 -8.54
CA PHE A 8 -6.03 -28.57 -8.76
C PHE A 8 -6.05 -29.57 -7.60
N VAL A 9 -6.04 -29.09 -6.35
CA VAL A 9 -6.14 -29.97 -5.17
C VAL A 9 -7.43 -30.80 -5.20
N SER A 10 -8.55 -30.24 -5.67
CA SER A 10 -9.83 -30.94 -5.78
C SER A 10 -9.83 -32.09 -6.80
N LEU A 11 -8.93 -32.06 -7.80
CA LEU A 11 -8.81 -33.13 -8.80
C LEU A 11 -8.14 -34.39 -8.25
N ARG A 12 -7.48 -34.31 -7.08
CA ARG A 12 -6.85 -35.43 -6.36
C ARG A 12 -5.96 -36.28 -7.28
N THR A 13 -6.32 -37.54 -7.54
CA THR A 13 -5.55 -38.47 -8.37
C THR A 13 -5.56 -38.14 -9.86
N LYS A 14 -6.45 -37.24 -10.32
CA LYS A 14 -6.50 -36.76 -11.70
C LYS A 14 -5.69 -35.48 -11.92
N THR A 15 -5.09 -34.94 -10.86
CA THR A 15 -4.30 -33.70 -10.96
C THR A 15 -3.02 -33.96 -11.75
N PRO A 16 -2.71 -33.13 -12.76
CA PRO A 16 -1.39 -33.17 -13.39
C PRO A 16 -0.30 -32.76 -12.40
N ARG A 17 0.97 -33.02 -12.72
CA ARG A 17 2.08 -32.49 -11.93
C ARG A 17 2.16 -30.97 -12.14
N VAL A 18 1.83 -30.21 -11.10
CA VAL A 18 1.83 -28.74 -11.14
C VAL A 18 2.92 -28.21 -10.21
N LEU A 19 3.78 -27.34 -10.73
CA LEU A 19 4.65 -26.49 -9.95
C LEU A 19 4.15 -25.06 -10.08
N ALA A 20 3.84 -24.42 -8.96
CA ALA A 20 3.36 -23.05 -8.93
C ALA A 20 4.21 -22.23 -7.96
N ALA A 21 4.66 -21.06 -8.40
CA ALA A 21 5.36 -20.09 -7.59
C ALA A 21 4.50 -18.84 -7.43
N THR A 22 4.50 -18.22 -6.25
CA THR A 22 3.70 -17.03 -5.98
C THR A 22 4.34 -16.19 -4.88
N HIS A 23 4.11 -14.88 -4.93
CA HIS A 23 4.51 -13.92 -3.90
C HIS A 23 3.37 -13.53 -2.95
N PHE A 24 2.17 -14.10 -3.14
CA PHE A 24 1.04 -13.87 -2.24
C PHE A 24 1.21 -14.75 -1.01
N HIS A 25 1.64 -14.17 0.11
CA HIS A 25 1.82 -14.85 1.39
C HIS A 25 0.46 -15.06 2.09
N GLU A 26 -0.49 -14.15 1.83
CA GLU A 26 -1.83 -14.09 2.40
C GLU A 26 -2.69 -15.33 2.05
N ILE A 27 -2.37 -16.00 0.93
CA ILE A 27 -3.08 -17.23 0.54
C ILE A 27 -2.81 -18.38 1.51
N PHE A 28 -1.68 -18.33 2.23
CA PHE A 28 -1.28 -19.34 3.18
C PHE A 28 -1.66 -18.97 4.62
N GLU A 29 -1.62 -17.69 4.98
CA GLU A 29 -1.97 -17.21 6.31
C GLU A 29 -3.47 -17.31 6.61
N GLY A 30 -4.33 -16.99 5.63
CA GLY A 30 -5.79 -17.00 5.82
C GLY A 30 -6.47 -18.36 5.64
N ARG A 31 -5.72 -19.48 5.62
CA ARG A 31 -6.23 -20.83 5.31
C ARG A 31 -7.06 -20.91 4.02
N HIS A 32 -6.82 -20.00 3.08
CA HIS A 32 -7.51 -19.94 1.79
C HIS A 32 -7.17 -21.15 0.91
N VAL A 33 -6.10 -21.87 1.25
CA VAL A 33 -5.70 -23.13 0.66
C VAL A 33 -5.80 -24.23 1.72
N SER A 34 -6.62 -25.25 1.46
CA SER A 34 -6.78 -26.37 2.40
C SER A 34 -5.52 -27.22 2.48
N GLU A 35 -5.11 -27.58 3.69
CA GLU A 35 -4.12 -28.64 3.90
C GLU A 35 -4.61 -29.92 3.22
N SER A 36 -3.75 -30.51 2.39
CA SER A 36 -4.10 -31.67 1.58
C SER A 36 -2.85 -32.48 1.30
N PRO A 37 -2.92 -33.82 1.30
CA PRO A 37 -1.81 -34.66 0.88
C PRO A 37 -1.44 -34.47 -0.60
N TYR A 38 -2.31 -33.82 -1.38
CA TYR A 38 -2.08 -33.49 -2.79
C TYR A 38 -1.43 -32.12 -2.99
N LEU A 39 -1.05 -31.43 -1.91
CA LEU A 39 -0.37 -30.14 -1.93
C LEU A 39 0.88 -30.19 -1.05
N THR A 40 2.01 -29.77 -1.59
CA THR A 40 3.23 -29.56 -0.83
C THR A 40 3.64 -28.10 -0.96
N LEU A 41 3.80 -27.44 0.18
CA LEU A 41 4.31 -26.08 0.26
C LEU A 41 5.82 -26.14 0.47
N ALA A 42 6.53 -25.32 -0.30
CA ALA A 42 7.97 -25.21 -0.21
C ALA A 42 8.40 -23.80 -0.57
N HIS A 43 9.55 -23.38 -0.03
CA HIS A 43 10.18 -22.11 -0.33
C HIS A 43 11.69 -22.30 -0.49
N MET A 44 12.36 -21.30 -1.08
CA MET A 44 13.81 -21.30 -1.20
C MET A 44 14.44 -20.87 0.12
N ASP A 45 15.42 -21.64 0.61
CA ASP A 45 16.12 -21.38 1.87
C ASP A 45 16.95 -20.09 1.76
N ILE A 46 16.61 -19.13 2.61
CA ILE A 46 17.25 -17.82 2.72
C ILE A 46 17.69 -17.66 4.17
N ARG A 47 18.94 -17.23 4.39
CA ARG A 47 19.48 -16.99 5.72
C ARG A 47 19.84 -15.54 5.90
N LEU A 48 19.47 -15.02 7.06
CA LEU A 48 19.89 -13.71 7.52
C LEU A 48 21.07 -13.87 8.48
N ASP A 49 22.20 -13.21 8.18
CA ASP A 49 23.31 -13.09 9.12
C ASP A 49 23.24 -11.73 9.84
N SER A 50 22.64 -11.74 11.03
CA SER A 50 22.50 -10.55 11.86
C SER A 50 23.81 -10.02 12.45
N ARG A 51 24.91 -10.76 12.29
CA ARG A 51 26.23 -10.38 12.84
C ARG A 51 27.04 -9.49 11.91
N VAL A 52 26.58 -9.31 10.66
CA VAL A 52 27.31 -8.52 9.67
C VAL A 52 26.80 -7.07 9.70
N SER A 53 27.70 -6.13 10.03
CA SER A 53 27.38 -4.69 10.06
C SER A 53 27.17 -4.06 8.68
N ARG A 54 27.50 -4.78 7.60
CA ARG A 54 27.28 -4.31 6.23
C ARG A 54 25.95 -4.85 5.72
N PRO A 55 25.05 -3.98 5.19
CA PRO A 55 23.77 -4.42 4.65
C PRO A 55 23.98 -5.50 3.57
N ASP A 56 24.98 -5.31 2.70
CA ASP A 56 25.36 -6.15 1.55
C ASP A 56 25.54 -7.65 1.84
N ASN A 57 25.87 -8.02 3.08
CA ASN A 57 26.15 -9.40 3.48
C ASN A 57 25.11 -9.98 4.45
N GLN A 58 24.01 -9.26 4.70
CA GLN A 58 23.01 -9.69 5.65
C GLN A 58 22.14 -10.82 5.10
N LEU A 59 22.05 -11.01 3.77
CA LEU A 59 21.14 -11.95 3.14
C LEU A 59 21.86 -12.94 2.22
N VAL A 60 21.70 -14.24 2.50
CA VAL A 60 22.34 -15.33 1.76
C VAL A 60 21.29 -16.25 1.15
N TYR A 61 21.34 -16.40 -0.18
CA TYR A 61 20.52 -17.34 -0.93
C TYR A 61 21.22 -18.71 -0.99
N LEU A 62 20.62 -19.74 -0.40
CA LEU A 62 21.20 -21.09 -0.40
C LEU A 62 20.77 -21.93 -1.61
N TYR A 63 19.87 -21.40 -2.45
CA TYR A 63 19.33 -22.06 -3.65
C TYR A 63 18.78 -23.48 -3.40
N ARG A 64 18.35 -23.75 -2.17
CA ARG A 64 17.82 -25.04 -1.73
C ARG A 64 16.34 -24.93 -1.47
N LEU A 65 15.54 -25.75 -2.15
CA LEU A 65 14.10 -25.84 -1.90
C LEU A 65 13.86 -26.63 -0.61
N ILE A 66 13.18 -26.04 0.37
CA ILE A 66 12.84 -26.67 1.65
C ILE A 66 11.33 -26.66 1.89
N PRO A 67 10.77 -27.68 2.58
CA PRO A 67 9.35 -27.70 2.93
C PRO A 67 8.93 -26.51 3.81
N GLY A 68 7.70 -26.05 3.64
CA GLY A 68 7.10 -24.96 4.42
C GLY A 68 6.86 -23.70 3.61
N VAL A 69 6.22 -22.72 4.26
CA VAL A 69 5.97 -21.39 3.70
C VAL A 69 7.03 -20.41 4.20
N SER A 70 7.38 -19.44 3.37
CA SER A 70 8.18 -18.32 3.83
C SER A 70 7.27 -17.33 4.56
N THR A 71 7.64 -16.94 5.77
CA THR A 71 6.86 -16.04 6.63
C THR A 71 7.27 -14.57 6.52
N GLU A 72 8.27 -14.26 5.68
CA GLU A 72 8.81 -12.90 5.58
C GLU A 72 9.04 -12.50 4.12
N SER A 73 8.72 -11.25 3.81
CA SER A 73 9.12 -10.62 2.56
C SER A 73 10.51 -10.01 2.71
N PHE A 74 11.49 -10.60 2.03
CA PHE A 74 12.86 -10.05 1.97
C PHE A 74 12.97 -8.83 1.03
N GLY A 75 11.86 -8.37 0.42
CA GLY A 75 11.87 -7.27 -0.54
C GLY A 75 12.44 -5.97 0.00
N ALA A 76 12.16 -5.64 1.27
CA ALA A 76 12.69 -4.45 1.91
C ALA A 76 14.22 -4.51 2.10
N ILE A 77 14.75 -5.71 2.39
CA ILE A 77 16.20 -5.93 2.49
C ILE A 77 16.83 -5.81 1.10
N CYS A 78 16.25 -6.44 0.07
CA CYS A 78 16.72 -6.31 -1.30
C CYS A 78 16.74 -4.86 -1.81
N ALA A 79 15.74 -4.05 -1.43
CA ALA A 79 15.69 -2.63 -1.77
C ALA A 79 16.83 -1.85 -1.11
N ALA A 80 17.06 -2.05 0.20
CA ALA A 80 18.17 -1.43 0.91
C ALA A 80 19.53 -1.82 0.30
N LEU A 81 19.72 -3.10 -0.01
CA LEU A 81 20.91 -3.63 -0.68
C LEU A 81 21.15 -3.00 -2.06
N SER A 82 20.09 -2.63 -2.76
CA SER A 82 20.16 -2.00 -4.08
C SER A 82 20.43 -0.49 -4.01
N GLY A 83 20.65 0.06 -2.80
CA GLY A 83 20.91 1.48 -2.59
C GLY A 83 19.65 2.36 -2.53
N VAL A 84 18.48 1.77 -2.30
CA VAL A 84 17.27 2.57 -2.01
C VAL A 84 17.45 3.26 -0.66
N ASP A 85 17.09 4.55 -0.59
CA ASP A 85 17.22 5.36 0.61
C ASP A 85 16.52 4.72 1.81
N SER A 86 17.17 4.74 2.98
CA SER A 86 16.66 4.11 4.19
C SER A 86 15.31 4.69 4.62
N SER A 87 15.07 5.98 4.43
CA SER A 87 13.78 6.61 4.75
C SER A 87 12.62 6.01 3.92
N VAL A 88 12.90 5.64 2.66
CA VAL A 88 11.92 5.00 1.77
C VAL A 88 11.70 3.55 2.18
N VAL A 89 12.78 2.82 2.46
CA VAL A 89 12.71 1.41 2.90
C VAL A 89 11.96 1.29 4.22
N ASP A 90 12.26 2.14 5.19
CA ASP A 90 11.63 2.12 6.51
C ASP A 90 10.15 2.47 6.43
N ARG A 91 9.79 3.50 5.65
CA ARG A 91 8.39 3.83 5.39
C ARG A 91 7.65 2.67 4.71
N ALA A 92 8.27 2.01 3.74
CA ALA A 92 7.68 0.86 3.07
C ALA A 92 7.46 -0.32 4.03
N LYS A 93 8.39 -0.57 4.97
CA LYS A 93 8.22 -1.58 6.03
C LYS A 93 7.05 -1.24 6.94
N THR A 94 6.91 0.02 7.35
CA THR A 94 5.78 0.47 8.17
C THR A 94 4.44 0.24 7.45
N ILE A 95 4.34 0.65 6.19
CA ILE A 95 3.12 0.45 5.38
C ILE A 95 2.80 -1.04 5.22
N ALA A 96 3.81 -1.86 4.91
CA ALA A 96 3.64 -3.31 4.78
C ALA A 96 3.15 -3.97 6.07
N HIS A 97 3.67 -3.52 7.23
CA HIS A 97 3.21 -3.99 8.53
C HIS A 97 1.74 -3.64 8.77
N ILE A 98 1.34 -2.38 8.56
CA ILE A 98 -0.05 -1.92 8.72
C ILE A 98 -0.99 -2.75 7.81
N LEU A 99 -0.60 -2.97 6.55
CA LEU A 99 -1.34 -3.80 5.60
C LEU A 99 -1.47 -5.25 6.07
N SER A 100 -0.41 -5.85 6.61
CA SER A 100 -0.45 -7.23 7.11
C SER A 100 -1.29 -7.40 8.38
N SER A 101 -1.37 -6.37 9.22
CA SER A 101 -2.22 -6.34 10.41
C SER A 101 -3.70 -6.08 10.10
N ASN A 102 -4.05 -5.86 8.81
CA ASN A 102 -5.38 -5.41 8.38
C ASN A 102 -5.84 -4.13 9.10
N GLU A 103 -4.86 -3.28 9.45
CA GLU A 103 -5.08 -1.95 10.04
C GLU A 103 -5.41 -0.94 8.93
N ASP A 104 -6.18 0.09 9.27
CA ASP A 104 -6.59 1.10 8.29
C ASP A 104 -5.43 2.05 7.98
N LEU A 105 -4.88 1.91 6.77
CA LEU A 105 -3.86 2.81 6.23
C LEU A 105 -4.33 4.27 6.20
N ASN A 106 -5.63 4.52 6.00
CA ASN A 106 -6.15 5.87 6.01
C ASN A 106 -6.03 6.47 7.41
N ALA A 107 -6.38 5.75 8.47
CA ALA A 107 -6.26 6.26 9.83
C ALA A 107 -4.81 6.65 10.19
N ALA A 108 -3.81 5.92 9.65
CA ALA A 108 -2.40 6.17 9.90
C ALA A 108 -1.80 7.33 9.06
N TYR A 109 -2.33 7.62 7.87
CA TYR A 109 -1.73 8.57 6.92
C TYR A 109 -2.63 9.73 6.48
N THR A 110 -3.90 9.79 6.91
CA THR A 110 -4.80 10.92 6.63
C THR A 110 -4.83 11.98 7.74
N THR A 111 -4.19 11.71 8.88
CA THR A 111 -4.01 12.70 9.93
C THR A 111 -2.98 13.73 9.49
N LEU A 112 -3.46 14.90 9.11
CA LEU A 112 -2.61 16.06 8.86
C LEU A 112 -1.88 16.42 10.16
N ASP A 113 -0.59 16.68 10.06
CA ASP A 113 0.12 17.28 11.18
C ASP A 113 -0.38 18.72 11.43
N ALA A 114 0.03 19.32 12.55
CA ALA A 114 -0.43 20.66 12.91
C ALA A 114 -0.01 21.73 11.88
N GLU A 115 1.11 21.54 11.18
CA GLU A 115 1.59 22.50 10.18
C GLU A 115 0.73 22.41 8.91
N ASP A 116 0.54 21.20 8.38
CA ASP A 116 -0.26 20.93 7.21
C ASP A 116 -1.74 21.29 7.44
N TYR A 117 -2.26 21.04 8.64
CA TYR A 117 -3.60 21.47 9.02
C TYR A 117 -3.73 23.01 8.98
N ASN A 118 -2.75 23.74 9.48
CA ASN A 118 -2.75 25.21 9.43
C ASN A 118 -2.64 25.72 7.98
N ARG A 119 -1.79 25.11 7.15
CA ARG A 119 -1.66 25.46 5.73
C ARG A 119 -2.95 25.20 4.97
N LEU A 120 -3.64 24.09 5.26
CA LEU A 120 -4.94 23.77 4.70
C LEU A 120 -5.99 24.80 5.11
N ARG A 121 -6.05 25.16 6.40
CA ARG A 121 -6.98 26.19 6.91
C ARG A 121 -6.75 27.54 6.24
N ASP A 122 -5.49 27.96 6.12
CA ASP A 122 -5.16 29.24 5.48
C ASP A 122 -5.53 29.25 3.99
N ALA A 123 -5.30 28.14 3.28
CA ALA A 123 -5.71 27.97 1.89
C ALA A 123 -7.24 27.99 1.73
N GLU A 124 -7.97 27.34 2.63
CA GLU A 124 -9.44 27.37 2.67
C GLU A 124 -9.97 28.79 2.90
N ASP A 125 -9.42 29.52 3.86
CA ASP A 125 -9.79 30.90 4.15
C ASP A 125 -9.59 31.81 2.95
N VAL A 126 -8.46 31.67 2.25
CA VAL A 126 -8.18 32.42 1.02
C VAL A 126 -9.18 32.06 -0.09
N ALA A 127 -9.48 30.77 -0.28
CA ALA A 127 -10.45 30.32 -1.27
C ALA A 127 -11.87 30.85 -0.99
N ARG A 128 -12.32 30.81 0.28
CA ARG A 128 -13.62 31.36 0.70
C ARG A 128 -13.68 32.87 0.49
N ARG A 129 -12.63 33.60 0.86
CA ARG A 129 -12.53 35.05 0.60
C ARG A 129 -12.61 35.36 -0.89
N PHE A 130 -11.88 34.60 -1.72
CA PHE A 130 -11.92 34.75 -3.18
C PHE A 130 -13.33 34.54 -3.74
N LEU A 131 -14.06 33.51 -3.29
CA LEU A 131 -15.44 33.25 -3.71
C LEU A 131 -16.44 34.34 -3.29
N ASN A 132 -16.15 35.09 -2.23
CA ASN A 132 -16.99 36.21 -1.76
C ASN A 132 -16.71 37.53 -2.49
N VAL A 133 -15.59 37.66 -3.20
CA VAL A 133 -15.31 38.86 -4.02
C VAL A 133 -16.15 38.81 -5.30
N ALA A 134 -16.83 39.93 -5.59
CA ALA A 134 -17.63 40.08 -6.81
C ALA A 134 -16.74 40.10 -8.07
N PRO A 135 -17.12 39.40 -9.15
CA PRO A 135 -16.28 39.26 -10.35
C PRO A 135 -16.06 40.57 -11.12
N ARG A 136 -16.76 41.66 -10.77
CA ARG A 136 -16.64 42.97 -11.41
C ARG A 136 -15.29 43.67 -11.18
N ASN A 137 -14.48 43.18 -10.23
CA ASN A 137 -13.15 43.72 -9.92
C ASN A 137 -12.00 42.97 -10.61
N LEU A 138 -12.28 41.99 -11.49
CA LEU A 138 -11.25 41.32 -12.28
C LEU A 138 -11.20 41.88 -13.70
N ALA A 139 -10.00 42.22 -14.16
CA ALA A 139 -9.76 42.79 -15.48
C ALA A 139 -10.44 41.96 -16.59
N ILE A 140 -11.06 42.67 -17.53
CA ILE A 140 -12.05 42.21 -18.52
C ILE A 140 -11.53 41.09 -19.48
N GLY A 141 -10.25 40.72 -19.41
CA GLY A 141 -9.64 39.63 -20.20
C GLY A 141 -9.53 38.26 -19.54
N ALA A 142 -9.85 38.11 -18.24
CA ALA A 142 -9.63 36.85 -17.48
C ALA A 142 -10.92 36.08 -17.13
N VAL A 143 -12.06 36.46 -17.71
CA VAL A 143 -13.40 36.05 -17.24
C VAL A 143 -13.71 34.56 -17.46
N GLY A 144 -13.15 33.96 -18.52
CA GLY A 144 -13.38 32.54 -18.83
C GLY A 144 -12.69 31.57 -17.86
N ASP A 145 -11.41 31.81 -17.56
CA ASP A 145 -10.59 30.94 -16.71
C ASP A 145 -10.96 31.08 -15.22
N VAL A 146 -11.19 32.32 -14.78
CA VAL A 146 -11.63 32.62 -13.40
C VAL A 146 -13.00 32.01 -13.10
N GLY A 147 -13.92 31.98 -14.06
CA GLY A 147 -15.22 31.34 -13.90
C GLY A 147 -15.09 29.84 -13.62
N ASN A 148 -14.18 29.17 -14.33
CA ASN A 148 -13.91 27.75 -14.15
C ASN A 148 -13.29 27.47 -12.77
N ILE A 149 -12.26 28.24 -12.39
CA ILE A 149 -11.59 28.13 -11.07
C ILE A 149 -12.58 28.32 -9.93
N ARG A 150 -13.49 29.30 -10.02
CA ARG A 150 -14.51 29.53 -8.98
C ARG A 150 -15.53 28.39 -8.88
N ASN A 151 -15.87 27.76 -10.01
CA ASN A 151 -16.78 26.61 -10.01
C ASN A 151 -16.12 25.38 -9.40
N THR A 152 -14.85 25.12 -9.72
CA THR A 152 -14.06 24.05 -9.08
C THR A 152 -13.87 24.29 -7.59
N LEU A 153 -13.57 25.51 -7.16
CA LEU A 153 -13.49 25.82 -5.73
C LEU A 153 -14.83 25.65 -5.01
N ARG A 154 -15.95 25.93 -5.69
CA ARG A 154 -17.28 25.68 -5.13
C ARG A 154 -17.60 24.20 -5.02
N SER A 155 -17.25 23.38 -6.00
CA SER A 155 -17.47 21.93 -5.91
C SER A 155 -16.67 21.36 -4.74
N VAL A 156 -15.37 21.68 -4.65
CA VAL A 156 -14.49 21.17 -3.58
C VAL A 156 -14.91 21.65 -2.18
N LEU A 157 -15.34 22.90 -2.01
CA LEU A 157 -15.68 23.46 -0.69
C LEU A 157 -17.11 23.17 -0.21
N TYR A 158 -18.03 22.79 -1.11
CA TYR A 158 -19.46 22.65 -0.80
C TYR A 158 -20.08 21.31 -1.21
N GLU A 159 -19.37 20.40 -1.89
CA GLU A 159 -19.91 19.05 -2.20
C GLU A 159 -20.02 18.12 -0.98
N ASP A 160 -19.34 18.42 0.14
CA ASP A 160 -19.30 17.52 1.30
C ASP A 160 -20.33 17.81 2.41
N THR A 161 -21.30 18.72 2.20
CA THR A 161 -22.37 18.93 3.19
C THR A 161 -23.45 17.81 3.22
N GLY A 162 -23.23 16.70 2.52
CA GLY A 162 -24.23 15.65 2.29
C GLY A 162 -24.01 14.29 2.97
N SER A 163 -22.84 14.00 3.56
CA SER A 163 -22.57 12.70 4.19
C SER A 163 -22.15 12.86 5.65
N ASN A 164 -23.16 13.01 6.49
CA ASN A 164 -23.30 12.42 7.82
C ASN A 164 -22.07 11.66 8.38
N CYS A 165 -21.13 12.38 8.99
CA CYS A 165 -20.24 11.82 10.01
C CYS A 165 -21.06 11.62 11.29
N HIS A 166 -21.73 10.48 11.40
CA HIS A 166 -22.15 9.97 12.70
C HIS A 166 -20.92 9.39 13.41
N LEU A 167 -20.66 9.93 14.61
CA LEU A 167 -19.89 9.31 15.69
C LEU A 167 -20.38 7.90 16.01
#